data_AF-A0A4Q3VY25-F1
#
_entry.id   AF-A0A4Q3VY25-F1
#
_cell.length_a   1.000
_cell.length_b   1.000
_cell.length_c   1.000
_cell.angle_alpha   90.00
_cell.angle_beta   90.00
_cell.angle_gamma   90.00
#
_symmetry.space_group_name_H-M   'P 1'
#
loop_
_entity.id
_entity.type
_entity.pdbx_description
1 polymer ?
#
loop_
_entity_poly.entity_id
_entity_poly.type
_entity_poly.pdbx_seq_one_letter_code
_entity_poly.pdbx_strand_id
1 'polypeptide(L)'
;MAERILCDKGIKVSVDGGGERTLLAIRDGSTLRFWTDTAALEEVLKGTAAQLSAHGGYCAIEVEGDRARLEFGLDGEGRKSCAFPARDLAEALAWVRSLPSPPKGEPDAVEE
;
A
#
# COMPACT_ATOMS: atom_id res chain seq x y z
N MET A 1 14.46 -1.86 -7.34
CA MET A 1 13.38 -2.49 -6.56
C MET A 1 12.20 -2.67 -7.50
N ALA A 2 11.54 -3.83 -7.47
CA ALA A 2 10.51 -4.18 -8.45
C ALA A 2 9.13 -3.84 -7.89
N GLU A 3 8.63 -2.62 -8.06
CA GLU A 3 7.30 -2.26 -7.55
C GLU A 3 6.16 -2.90 -8.39
N ARG A 4 5.09 -3.40 -7.75
CA ARG A 4 3.88 -3.88 -8.45
C ARG A 4 2.81 -2.79 -8.50
N ILE A 5 2.39 -2.42 -9.71
CA ILE A 5 1.40 -1.34 -9.93
C ILE A 5 -0.01 -1.93 -9.87
N LEU A 6 -0.83 -1.45 -8.94
CA LEU A 6 -2.23 -1.85 -8.77
C LEU A 6 -3.19 -0.95 -9.55
N CYS A 7 -2.84 0.33 -9.68
CA CYS A 7 -3.64 1.32 -10.37
C CYS A 7 -2.73 2.32 -11.07
N ASP A 8 -3.11 2.74 -12.29
CA ASP A 8 -2.41 3.75 -13.10
C ASP A 8 -3.42 4.56 -13.93
N LYS A 9 -4.38 5.22 -13.27
CA LYS A 9 -5.38 6.08 -13.93
C LYS A 9 -5.38 7.48 -13.32
N GLY A 10 -4.29 8.22 -13.57
CA GLY A 10 -4.05 9.54 -12.96
C GLY A 10 -3.44 9.45 -11.56
N ILE A 11 -3.72 8.35 -10.86
CA ILE A 11 -3.13 8.00 -9.57
C ILE A 11 -2.42 6.66 -9.75
N LYS A 12 -1.14 6.63 -9.44
CA LYS A 12 -0.32 5.42 -9.48
C LYS A 12 -0.21 4.82 -8.08
N VAL A 13 -0.85 3.68 -7.88
CA VAL A 13 -0.73 2.91 -6.63
C VAL A 13 0.23 1.77 -6.89
N SER A 14 1.30 1.67 -6.09
CA SER A 14 2.21 0.54 -6.12
C SER A 14 2.44 -0.08 -4.76
N VAL A 15 2.68 -1.39 -4.80
CA VAL A 15 3.03 -2.22 -3.64
C VAL A 15 4.49 -2.62 -3.78
N ASP A 16 5.23 -2.45 -2.69
CA ASP A 16 6.60 -2.89 -2.51
C ASP A 16 6.75 -3.47 -1.10
N GLY A 17 7.93 -3.94 -0.70
CA GLY A 17 8.15 -4.46 0.65
C GLY A 17 9.08 -5.68 0.68
N GLY A 18 9.04 -6.41 1.80
CA GLY A 18 9.70 -7.69 1.92
C GLY A 18 9.29 -8.44 3.18
N GLY A 19 8.85 -9.69 2.99
CA GLY A 19 8.42 -10.57 4.06
C GLY A 19 7.22 -10.03 4.83
N GLU A 20 7.46 -9.61 6.07
CA GLU A 20 6.41 -9.23 7.02
C GLU A 20 5.90 -7.79 6.84
N ARG A 21 6.61 -6.96 6.08
CA ARG A 21 6.25 -5.55 5.85
C ARG A 21 5.97 -5.25 4.39
N THR A 22 4.87 -4.56 4.18
CA THR A 22 4.45 -4.05 2.88
C THR A 22 4.49 -2.52 2.88
N LEU A 23 5.06 -1.96 1.82
CA LEU A 23 5.03 -0.55 1.51
C LEU A 23 3.96 -0.31 0.45
N LEU A 24 2.97 0.51 0.77
CA LEU A 24 2.01 1.04 -0.19
C LEU A 24 2.45 2.45 -0.60
N ALA A 25 2.76 2.64 -1.87
CA ALA A 25 3.11 3.94 -2.43
C ALA A 25 1.97 4.46 -3.32
N ILE A 26 1.56 5.70 -3.09
CA ILE A 26 0.55 6.38 -3.90
C ILE A 26 1.22 7.59 -4.54
N ARG A 27 1.23 7.67 -5.87
CA ARG A 27 1.76 8.81 -6.63
C ARG A 27 0.67 9.48 -7.44
N ASP A 28 0.51 10.77 -7.19
CA ASP A 28 -0.51 11.62 -7.81
C ASP A 28 0.03 13.06 -7.78
N GLY A 29 1.09 13.30 -8.55
CA GLY A 29 1.94 14.50 -8.44
C GLY A 29 2.93 14.46 -7.26
N SER A 30 2.44 14.12 -6.06
CA SER A 30 3.25 13.85 -4.87
C SER A 30 3.25 12.36 -4.53
N THR A 31 4.30 11.87 -3.85
CA THR A 31 4.42 10.46 -3.45
C THR A 31 4.17 10.30 -1.95
N LEU A 32 3.05 9.66 -1.58
CA LEU A 32 2.81 9.18 -0.23
C LEU A 32 3.28 7.74 -0.09
N ARG A 33 3.82 7.42 1.09
CA ARG A 33 4.36 6.10 1.42
C ARG A 33 3.78 5.66 2.76
N PHE A 34 3.10 4.52 2.76
CA PHE A 34 2.48 3.94 3.94
C PHE A 34 3.10 2.58 4.19
N TRP A 35 3.75 2.45 5.34
CA TRP A 35 4.24 1.16 5.82
C TRP A 35 3.16 0.48 6.64
N THR A 36 2.95 -0.81 6.38
CA THR A 36 2.03 -1.64 7.14
C THR A 36 2.51 -3.09 7.16
N ASP A 37 1.99 -3.86 8.10
CA ASP A 37 2.22 -5.30 8.15
C ASP A 37 1.53 -5.97 6.97
N THR A 38 2.23 -6.90 6.30
CA THR A 38 1.67 -7.67 5.19
C THR A 38 0.38 -8.39 5.61
N ALA A 39 0.35 -8.89 6.85
CA ALA A 39 -0.82 -9.52 7.44
C ALA A 39 -2.03 -8.58 7.53
N ALA A 40 -1.83 -7.28 7.80
CA ALA A 40 -2.93 -6.33 7.85
C ALA A 40 -3.62 -6.15 6.49
N LEU A 41 -2.84 -6.14 5.40
CA LEU A 41 -3.38 -6.09 4.04
C LEU A 41 -4.02 -7.42 3.62
N GLU A 42 -3.56 -8.55 4.14
CA GLU A 42 -4.22 -9.85 3.93
C GLU A 42 -5.59 -9.92 4.61
N GLU A 43 -5.78 -9.25 5.75
CA GLU A 43 -7.11 -9.10 6.36
C GLU A 43 -8.04 -8.24 5.48
N VAL A 44 -7.51 -7.29 4.71
CA VAL A 44 -8.30 -6.53 3.72
C VAL A 44 -8.86 -7.42 2.64
N LEU A 45 -8.08 -8.38 2.14
CA LEU A 45 -8.56 -9.37 1.17
C LEU A 45 -9.68 -10.26 1.72
N LYS A 46 -9.83 -10.35 3.05
CA LYS A 46 -10.91 -11.09 3.72
C LYS A 46 -12.15 -10.24 3.97
N GLY A 47 -12.13 -8.96 3.58
CA GLY A 47 -13.25 -8.01 3.73
C GLY A 47 -13.09 -7.04 4.90
N THR A 48 -11.94 -7.00 5.57
CA THR A 48 -11.68 -6.04 6.66
C THR A 48 -11.11 -4.75 6.10
N ALA A 49 -11.82 -3.62 6.16
CA ALA A 49 -11.24 -2.35 5.72
C ALA A 49 -9.99 -1.99 6.54
N ALA A 50 -8.91 -1.59 5.87
CA ALA A 50 -7.71 -1.06 6.52
C ALA A 50 -7.56 0.43 6.24
N GLN A 51 -7.19 1.20 7.25
CA GLN A 51 -6.85 2.61 7.10
C GLN A 51 -5.42 2.83 7.57
N LEU A 52 -4.60 3.38 6.68
CA LEU A 52 -3.22 3.77 6.92
C LEU A 52 -3.16 5.30 6.98
N SER A 53 -2.47 5.84 7.96
CA SER A 53 -2.26 7.28 8.12
C SER A 53 -0.76 7.56 8.09
N ALA A 54 -0.37 8.65 7.43
CA ALA A 54 1.01 9.14 7.38
C ALA A 54 1.02 10.66 7.54
N HIS A 55 2.19 11.23 7.82
CA HIS A 55 2.33 12.69 7.81
C HIS A 55 1.98 13.23 6.41
N GLY A 56 0.92 14.04 6.34
CA GLY A 56 0.44 14.64 5.08
C GLY A 56 -0.70 13.90 4.39
N GLY A 57 -1.29 12.85 4.99
CA GLY A 57 -2.48 12.22 4.42
C GLY A 57 -2.91 10.90 5.04
N TYR A 58 -3.96 10.32 4.46
CA TYR A 58 -4.47 8.99 4.81
C TYR A 58 -4.75 8.18 3.55
N CYS A 59 -4.75 6.86 3.69
CA CYS A 59 -5.12 5.89 2.67
C CYS A 59 -5.99 4.79 3.32
N ALA A 60 -7.22 4.65 2.88
CA ALA A 60 -8.12 3.55 3.21
C ALA A 60 -8.17 2.55 2.04
N ILE A 61 -8.15 1.26 2.36
CA ILE A 61 -8.28 0.17 1.40
C ILE A 61 -9.39 -0.75 1.89
N GLU A 62 -10.34 -1.03 1.01
CA GLU A 62 -11.45 -1.95 1.24
C GLU A 62 -11.52 -2.93 0.06
N VAL A 63 -11.92 -4.17 0.33
CA VAL A 63 -12.21 -5.16 -0.73
C VAL A 63 -13.68 -5.54 -0.61
N GLU A 64 -14.41 -5.34 -1.71
CA GLU A 64 -15.80 -5.75 -1.85
C GLU A 64 -15.90 -6.74 -3.02
N GLY A 65 -16.12 -8.02 -2.68
CA GLY A 65 -16.15 -9.10 -3.67
C GLY A 65 -14.82 -9.26 -4.40
N ASP A 66 -14.82 -9.05 -5.72
CA ASP A 66 -13.63 -9.17 -6.58
C ASP A 66 -12.90 -7.83 -6.80
N ARG A 67 -13.35 -6.75 -6.17
CA ARG A 67 -12.76 -5.41 -6.36
C ARG A 67 -12.19 -4.88 -5.06
N ALA A 68 -10.96 -4.39 -5.15
CA ALA A 68 -10.36 -3.55 -4.12
C ALA A 68 -10.57 -2.08 -4.50
N ARG A 69 -11.02 -1.29 -3.53
CA ARG A 69 -11.10 0.16 -3.62
C ARG A 69 -10.12 0.76 -2.64
N LEU A 70 -9.32 1.69 -3.14
CA LEU A 70 -8.42 2.50 -2.37
C LEU A 70 -8.93 3.93 -2.40
N GLU A 71 -9.09 4.55 -1.25
CA GLU A 71 -9.40 5.97 -1.10
C GLU A 71 -8.28 6.64 -0.32
N PHE A 72 -7.79 7.79 -0.77
CA PHE A 72 -6.77 8.54 -0.06
C PHE A 72 -7.08 10.02 -0.05
N GLY A 73 -6.61 10.69 1.00
CA GLY A 73 -6.66 12.13 1.15
C GLY A 73 -5.25 12.64 1.42
N LEU A 74 -4.87 13.69 0.69
CA LEU A 74 -3.65 14.46 0.91
C LEU A 74 -4.01 15.73 1.67
N ASP A 75 -3.14 16.17 2.58
CA ASP A 75 -3.32 17.45 3.27
C ASP A 75 -3.31 18.61 2.24
N GLY A 76 -4.39 19.37 2.18
CA GLY A 76 -4.57 20.44 1.19
C GLY A 76 -5.05 19.99 -0.20
N GLU A 77 -5.18 18.69 -0.47
CA GLU A 77 -5.75 18.16 -1.72
C GLU A 77 -7.09 17.45 -1.48
N GLY A 78 -7.93 17.39 -2.52
CA GLY A 78 -9.22 16.69 -2.43
C GLY A 78 -9.05 15.18 -2.24
N ARG A 79 -10.08 14.52 -1.71
CA ARG A 79 -10.12 13.05 -1.62
C ARG A 79 -10.14 12.44 -3.02
N LYS A 80 -9.33 11.43 -3.22
CA LYS A 80 -9.22 10.68 -4.46
C LYS A 80 -9.39 9.19 -4.19
N SER A 81 -9.85 8.46 -5.20
CA SER A 81 -10.01 7.02 -5.09
C SER A 81 -9.61 6.31 -6.38
N CYS A 82 -9.14 5.07 -6.22
CA CYS A 82 -8.95 4.15 -7.32
C CYS A 82 -9.54 2.79 -6.98
N ALA A 83 -10.10 2.13 -7.98
CA ALA A 83 -10.54 0.74 -7.89
C ALA A 83 -9.69 -0.14 -8.80
N PHE A 84 -9.31 -1.31 -8.31
CA PHE A 84 -8.53 -2.33 -9.01
C PHE A 84 -9.00 -3.73 -8.60
N PRO A 85 -8.68 -4.79 -9.35
CA PRO A 85 -9.08 -6.14 -8.99
C PRO A 85 -8.46 -6.57 -7.65
N ALA A 86 -9.25 -7.20 -6.77
CA ALA A 86 -8.76 -7.72 -5.49
C ALA A 86 -7.66 -8.77 -5.69
N ARG A 87 -7.72 -9.49 -6.81
CA ARG A 87 -6.69 -10.44 -7.23
C ARG A 87 -5.32 -9.77 -7.43
N ASP A 88 -5.24 -8.57 -7.99
CA ASP A 88 -3.97 -7.85 -8.16
C ASP A 88 -3.32 -7.53 -6.80
N LEU A 89 -4.13 -7.16 -5.80
CA LEU A 89 -3.66 -6.97 -4.44
C LEU A 89 -3.16 -8.29 -3.84
N ALA A 90 -3.91 -9.37 -3.98
CA ALA A 90 -3.50 -10.69 -3.51
C ALA A 90 -2.18 -11.16 -4.14
N GLU A 91 -2.05 -10.99 -5.45
CA GLU A 91 -0.82 -11.30 -6.18
C GLU A 91 0.35 -10.41 -5.71
N ALA A 92 0.11 -9.13 -5.45
CA ALA A 92 1.13 -8.23 -4.91
C ALA A 92 1.60 -8.64 -3.51
N LEU A 93 0.69 -8.97 -2.60
CA LEU A 93 1.04 -9.43 -1.24
C LEU A 93 1.75 -10.78 -1.26
N ALA A 94 1.31 -11.72 -2.09
CA ALA A 94 1.98 -13.02 -2.26
C ALA A 94 3.41 -12.83 -2.78
N TRP A 95 3.60 -11.89 -3.72
CA TRP A 95 4.92 -11.51 -4.19
C TRP A 95 5.77 -10.88 -3.07
N VAL A 96 5.25 -9.93 -2.29
CA VAL A 96 5.95 -9.34 -1.13
C VAL A 96 6.38 -10.40 -0.12
N ARG A 97 5.53 -11.38 0.17
CA ARG A 97 5.86 -12.52 1.04
C ARG A 97 6.96 -13.43 0.46
N SER A 98 7.03 -13.53 -0.87
CA SER A 98 8.06 -14.31 -1.55
C SER A 98 9.41 -13.60 -1.62
N LEU A 99 9.45 -12.28 -1.37
CA LEU A 99 10.70 -11.55 -1.29
C LEU A 99 11.41 -11.90 0.01
N PRO A 100 12.75 -12.00 -0.01
CA PRO A 100 13.49 -12.07 1.24
C PRO A 100 13.12 -10.86 2.09
N SER A 101 12.74 -11.09 3.35
CA SER A 101 12.59 -10.00 4.30
C SER A 101 13.84 -9.12 4.22
N PRO A 102 13.71 -7.79 4.18
CA PRO A 102 14.88 -6.95 4.32
C PRO A 102 15.62 -7.41 5.59
N PRO A 103 16.97 -7.48 5.56
CA PRO A 103 17.72 -7.94 6.71
C PRO A 103 17.23 -7.19 7.95
N LYS A 104 16.97 -7.93 9.02
CA LYS A 104 16.54 -7.40 10.31
C LYS A 104 17.74 -6.73 10.98
N GLY A 105 18.15 -5.57 10.48
CA GLY A 105 19.21 -4.69 10.99
C GLY A 105 19.09 -3.36 10.25
N GLU A 106 18.98 -2.19 10.85
CA GLU A 106 19.12 -1.71 12.22
C GLU A 106 17.96 -0.72 12.54
N PRO A 107 17.67 -0.41 13.81
CA PRO A 107 16.88 0.77 14.15
C PRO A 107 17.57 2.04 13.62
N ASP A 108 16.76 2.97 13.10
CA ASP A 108 17.00 4.42 13.18
C ASP A 108 18.47 4.87 13.08
N ALA A 109 19.01 4.91 11.86
CA ALA A 109 20.12 5.82 11.58
C ALA A 109 19.54 7.22 11.36
N VAL A 110 19.31 7.92 12.47
CA VAL A 110 19.42 9.38 12.52
C VAL A 110 20.89 9.75 12.27
N GLU A 111 21.20 10.07 11.02
CA GLU A 111 22.25 11.03 10.63
C GLU A 111 21.54 11.89 9.56
N GLU A 112 21.31 13.19 9.73
CA GLU A 112 22.17 14.28 10.25
C GLU A 112 21.38 15.33 11.06
#